data_AF-A0A7X1J057-F1
#
_entry.id   AF-A0A7X1J057-F1
#
_cell.length_a   1.000
_cell.length_b   1.000
_cell.length_c   1.000
_cell.angle_alpha   90.00
_cell.angle_beta   90.00
_cell.angle_gamma   90.00
#
_symmetry.space_group_name_H-M   'P 1'
#
loop_
_entity.id
_entity.type
_entity.pdbx_description
1 polymer ?
#
loop_
_entity_poly.entity_id
_entity_poly.type
_entity_poly.pdbx_seq_one_letter_code
_entity_poly.pdbx_strand_id
1 'polypeptide(L)'
;MTMQRDVHDELRARLHEAAEAHEPNRERILARIERGMAEQTRPDHRATRPPVFGWVRVVSATAAVAGVLAIGGYAVASAVKEDTPQQTVATSPTPTPSPDATSRAPVPPAPPADPTPEATPESREPSSSPSTPQPTPTAKPPAAGEEDGPLWSDGSVDPHSNEFWAQSNVTLKTQEQLTELTVELKVAQTGGVTSAGAWRSLPEDDFELTVGERDGFLVYTWVLKEGRTVPAGEWVFAGQYDHGRGGRDAQADGYAATARAGDEQLSVAGDFAPHEDDDADAEGDS
;
A
#
# COMPACT_ATOMS: atom_id res chain seq x y z
N MET A 1 -11.42 22.84 -36.64
CA MET A 1 -11.15 21.96 -35.48
C MET A 1 -11.43 22.65 -34.13
N THR A 2 -12.29 23.67 -34.06
CA THR A 2 -12.55 24.47 -32.84
C THR A 2 -13.86 24.11 -32.13
N MET A 3 -14.90 23.69 -32.88
CA MET A 3 -16.24 23.41 -32.31
C MET A 3 -16.28 22.40 -31.15
N GLN A 4 -15.41 21.39 -31.13
CA GLN A 4 -15.42 20.39 -30.06
C GLN A 4 -14.88 20.94 -28.73
N ARG A 5 -13.94 21.90 -28.78
CA ARG A 5 -13.44 22.59 -27.58
C ARG A 5 -14.49 23.51 -27.00
N ASP A 6 -15.19 24.26 -27.86
CA ASP A 6 -16.24 25.20 -27.46
C ASP A 6 -17.38 24.48 -26.70
N VAL A 7 -17.78 23.28 -27.13
CA VAL A 7 -18.80 22.46 -26.43
C VAL A 7 -18.33 21.98 -25.05
N HIS A 8 -17.04 21.65 -24.91
CA HIS A 8 -16.50 21.19 -23.61
C HIS A 8 -16.38 22.34 -22.62
N ASP A 9 -16.01 23.53 -23.10
CA ASP A 9 -15.92 24.72 -22.27
C ASP A 9 -17.31 25.21 -21.83
N GLU A 10 -18.32 25.11 -22.70
CA GLU A 10 -19.72 25.38 -22.35
C GLU A 10 -20.26 24.39 -21.30
N LEU A 11 -19.95 23.10 -21.44
CA LEU A 11 -20.32 22.09 -20.45
C LEU A 11 -19.67 22.37 -19.09
N ARG A 12 -18.37 22.74 -19.08
CA ARG A 12 -17.65 23.09 -17.85
C ARG A 12 -18.27 24.32 -17.17
N ALA A 13 -18.64 25.34 -17.95
CA ALA A 13 -19.29 26.53 -17.42
C ALA A 13 -20.64 26.21 -16.77
N ARG A 14 -21.48 25.40 -17.43
CA ARG A 14 -22.78 24.97 -16.88
C ARG A 14 -22.64 24.11 -15.63
N LEU A 15 -21.62 23.24 -15.56
CA LEU A 15 -21.34 22.47 -14.35
C LEU A 15 -20.87 23.36 -13.19
N HIS A 16 -20.07 24.40 -13.49
CA HIS A 16 -19.62 25.36 -12.48
C HIS A 16 -20.80 26.18 -11.93
N GLU A 17 -21.66 26.70 -12.82
CA GLU A 17 -22.88 27.42 -12.44
C GLU A 17 -23.83 26.54 -11.61
N ALA A 18 -24.03 25.27 -12.01
CA ALA A 18 -24.84 24.33 -11.26
C ALA A 18 -24.24 23.99 -9.88
N ALA A 19 -22.91 23.94 -9.76
CA ALA A 19 -22.21 23.72 -8.51
C ALA A 19 -22.30 24.95 -7.58
N GLU A 20 -22.19 26.16 -8.11
CA GLU A 20 -22.36 27.41 -7.35
C GLU A 20 -23.80 27.60 -6.83
N ALA A 21 -24.80 27.17 -7.61
CA ALA A 21 -26.19 27.20 -7.21
C ALA A 21 -26.58 26.11 -6.20
N HIS A 22 -25.71 25.10 -5.99
CA HIS A 22 -26.00 24.01 -5.09
C HIS A 22 -25.65 24.38 -3.64
N GLU A 23 -26.68 24.67 -2.84
CA GLU A 23 -26.53 24.86 -1.40
C GLU A 23 -26.81 23.53 -0.66
N PRO A 24 -25.78 22.89 -0.05
CA PRO A 24 -25.98 21.63 0.66
C PRO A 24 -26.88 21.85 1.88
N ASN A 25 -27.89 20.99 2.05
CA ASN A 25 -28.74 21.03 3.24
C ASN A 25 -27.93 20.57 4.47
N ARG A 26 -27.34 21.55 5.17
CA ARG A 26 -26.50 21.33 6.35
C ARG A 26 -27.25 20.62 7.47
N GLU A 27 -28.53 20.90 7.65
CA GLU A 27 -29.35 20.24 8.69
C GLU A 27 -29.45 18.74 8.44
N ARG A 28 -29.65 18.33 7.18
CA ARG A 28 -29.71 16.91 6.81
C ARG A 28 -28.35 16.22 6.94
N ILE A 29 -27.26 16.91 6.59
CA ILE A 29 -25.89 16.39 6.73
C ILE A 29 -25.56 16.19 8.22
N LEU A 30 -25.85 17.18 9.07
CA LEU A 30 -25.61 17.08 10.51
C LEU A 30 -26.50 16.00 11.15
N ALA A 31 -27.78 15.92 10.80
CA ALA A 31 -28.67 14.87 11.30
C ALA A 31 -28.21 13.46 10.89
N ARG A 32 -27.58 13.31 9.71
CA ARG A 32 -26.97 12.04 9.27
C ARG A 32 -25.75 11.70 10.11
N ILE A 33 -24.89 12.68 10.39
CA ILE A 33 -23.67 12.52 11.20
C ILE A 33 -24.04 12.19 12.64
N GLU A 34 -24.94 12.95 13.26
CA GLU A 34 -25.41 12.69 14.63
C GLU A 34 -26.02 11.29 14.77
N ARG A 35 -26.77 10.84 13.76
CA ARG A 35 -27.31 9.47 13.73
C ARG A 35 -26.21 8.42 13.66
N GLY A 36 -25.21 8.61 12.78
CA GLY A 36 -24.07 7.69 12.67
C GLY A 36 -23.22 7.65 13.94
N MET A 37 -23.03 8.79 14.62
CA MET A 37 -22.29 8.87 15.88
C MET A 37 -23.08 8.25 17.04
N ALA A 38 -24.40 8.40 17.05
CA ALA A 38 -25.28 7.81 18.06
C ALA A 38 -25.42 6.28 17.90
N GLU A 39 -25.35 5.77 16.67
CA GLU A 39 -25.28 4.34 16.35
C GLU A 39 -23.92 3.74 16.77
N GLN A 40 -22.81 4.47 16.62
CA GLN A 40 -21.47 4.01 17.07
C GLN A 40 -21.29 3.98 18.60
N THR A 41 -22.07 4.77 19.35
CA THR A 41 -21.92 4.94 20.81
C THR A 41 -22.86 4.04 21.63
N ARG A 42 -23.80 3.34 20.99
CA ARG A 42 -24.73 2.45 21.69
C ARG A 42 -24.26 1.00 21.56
N PRO A 43 -23.98 0.29 22.67
CA PRO A 43 -23.95 -1.16 22.62
C PRO A 43 -25.37 -1.65 22.28
N ASP A 44 -25.50 -2.28 21.12
CA ASP A 44 -26.76 -2.76 20.55
C ASP A 44 -27.45 -3.79 21.45
N HIS A 45 -28.51 -3.40 22.16
CA HIS A 45 -29.55 -4.31 22.69
C HIS A 45 -30.91 -3.60 22.43
N ARG A 46 -31.95 -4.14 21.77
CA ARG A 46 -32.56 -5.49 21.75
C ARG A 46 -33.67 -5.48 20.67
N ALA A 47 -33.95 -6.53 19.88
CA ALA A 47 -34.88 -7.66 20.15
C ALA A 47 -35.33 -8.23 18.77
N THR A 48 -35.62 -9.52 18.46
CA THR A 48 -35.80 -10.76 19.24
C THR A 48 -36.00 -11.98 18.29
N ARG A 49 -35.34 -13.12 18.65
CA ARG A 49 -35.66 -14.58 18.47
C ARG A 49 -34.78 -15.41 17.51
N PRO A 50 -34.52 -16.70 17.86
CA PRO A 50 -34.06 -17.28 19.13
C PRO A 50 -32.62 -17.87 19.01
N PRO A 51 -31.92 -18.14 20.12
CA PRO A 51 -30.61 -18.80 20.09
C PRO A 51 -30.77 -20.31 20.29
N VAL A 52 -30.13 -21.11 19.43
CA VAL A 52 -29.83 -22.52 19.71
C VAL A 52 -28.32 -22.74 19.55
N PHE A 53 -27.68 -22.84 20.72
CA PHE A 53 -26.46 -23.58 21.05
C PHE A 53 -25.25 -23.50 20.11
N GLY A 54 -24.19 -22.84 20.58
CA GLY A 54 -22.86 -23.04 19.98
C GLY A 54 -21.68 -22.30 20.63
N TRP A 55 -21.90 -21.25 21.42
CA TRP A 55 -20.79 -20.44 21.96
C TRP A 55 -20.79 -20.38 23.49
N VAL A 56 -20.56 -21.54 24.10
CA VAL A 56 -20.03 -21.63 25.47
C VAL A 56 -19.06 -22.80 25.46
N ARG A 57 -17.77 -22.51 25.30
CA ARG A 57 -16.63 -23.17 25.96
C ARG A 57 -15.30 -22.60 25.44
N VAL A 58 -14.81 -21.49 26.03
CA VAL A 58 -13.40 -21.35 26.45
C VAL A 58 -13.34 -20.28 27.55
N VAL A 59 -13.81 -20.64 28.75
CA VAL A 59 -13.30 -20.09 30.01
C VAL A 59 -13.12 -21.27 30.94
N SER A 60 -11.91 -21.82 30.98
CA SER A 60 -11.42 -22.61 32.13
C SER A 60 -9.91 -22.90 31.97
N ALA A 61 -9.16 -22.66 33.05
CA ALA A 61 -7.69 -22.69 33.23
C ALA A 61 -7.01 -21.39 32.77
N THR A 62 -6.70 -20.43 33.64
CA THR A 62 -5.84 -20.57 34.83
C THR A 62 -6.28 -19.68 35.99
N ALA A 63 -6.89 -20.29 37.01
CA ALA A 63 -6.92 -19.74 38.35
C ALA A 63 -5.66 -20.20 39.09
N ALA A 64 -4.64 -19.34 39.15
CA ALA A 64 -3.64 -19.29 40.21
C ALA A 64 -2.68 -18.12 39.96
N VAL A 65 -2.94 -16.98 40.61
CA VAL A 65 -2.00 -16.13 41.37
C VAL A 65 -2.60 -14.71 41.49
N ALA A 66 -2.67 -14.26 42.75
CA ALA A 66 -2.86 -12.88 43.23
C ALA A 66 -4.25 -12.25 43.09
N GLY A 67 -5.16 -12.66 43.99
CA GLY A 67 -5.95 -11.65 44.69
C GLY A 67 -5.05 -10.91 45.69
N VAL A 68 -5.03 -9.58 45.60
CA VAL A 68 -4.92 -8.56 46.69
C VAL A 68 -4.80 -7.17 46.03
N LEU A 69 -5.43 -6.15 46.63
CA LEU A 69 -5.77 -4.78 46.17
C LEU A 69 -7.19 -4.71 45.60
N ALA A 70 -8.25 -5.00 46.35
CA ALA A 70 -8.67 -4.41 47.62
C ALA A 70 -8.70 -2.86 47.62
N ILE A 71 -9.93 -2.35 47.46
CA ILE A 71 -10.51 -1.22 48.21
C ILE A 71 -9.92 0.17 47.91
N GLY A 72 -10.75 1.04 47.31
CA GLY A 72 -10.61 2.47 47.55
C GLY A 72 -11.36 3.38 46.58
N GLY A 73 -12.54 3.84 46.99
CA GLY A 73 -12.92 5.22 46.68
C GLY A 73 -14.11 5.44 45.75
N TYR A 74 -15.29 4.92 46.11
CA TYR A 74 -16.51 5.66 45.82
C TYR A 74 -16.73 6.68 46.95
N ALA A 75 -16.43 7.96 46.68
CA ALA A 75 -16.93 9.07 47.49
C ALA A 75 -17.14 10.31 46.61
N VAL A 76 -18.42 10.69 46.55
CA VAL A 76 -19.05 11.92 46.07
C VAL A 76 -18.16 13.17 46.08
N ALA A 77 -18.16 13.91 44.97
CA ALA A 77 -18.00 15.37 45.01
C ALA A 77 -18.96 16.01 43.99
N SER A 78 -20.04 16.56 44.53
CA SER A 78 -20.90 17.54 43.89
C SER A 78 -20.16 18.88 43.75
N ALA A 79 -20.50 19.61 42.69
CA ALA A 79 -20.36 21.06 42.52
C ALA A 79 -18.96 21.63 42.20
N VAL A 80 -18.86 22.16 40.98
CA VAL A 80 -18.32 23.47 40.52
C VAL A 80 -18.16 23.30 39.01
N LYS A 81 -19.14 23.70 38.20
CA LYS A 81 -19.33 25.03 37.62
C LYS A 81 -18.08 25.52 36.85
N GLU A 82 -18.25 25.52 35.53
CA GLU A 82 -17.69 26.45 34.53
C GLU A 82 -16.19 26.78 34.61
N ASP A 83 -15.42 26.24 33.66
CA ASP A 83 -14.55 27.05 32.79
C ASP A 83 -13.95 26.15 31.68
N THR A 84 -14.56 26.21 30.50
CA THR A 84 -13.99 25.61 29.28
C THR A 84 -13.24 26.71 28.54
N PRO A 85 -11.90 26.70 28.44
CA PRO A 85 -11.23 27.64 27.56
C PRO A 85 -11.57 27.27 26.11
N GLN A 86 -12.19 28.23 25.40
CA GLN A 86 -12.41 28.18 23.96
C GLN A 86 -11.05 27.98 23.27
N GLN A 87 -10.86 26.82 22.64
CA GLN A 87 -9.76 26.64 21.69
C GLN A 87 -10.10 27.41 20.42
N THR A 88 -9.54 28.60 20.30
CA THR A 88 -9.53 29.40 19.07
C THR A 88 -8.61 28.70 18.07
N VAL A 89 -9.21 27.99 17.10
CA VAL A 89 -8.47 27.44 15.96
C VAL A 89 -8.12 28.59 15.00
N ALA A 90 -6.83 28.79 14.75
CA ALA A 90 -6.34 29.74 13.76
C ALA A 90 -6.70 29.26 12.35
N THR A 91 -7.57 29.98 11.66
CA THR A 91 -7.78 29.80 10.22
C THR A 91 -6.62 30.45 9.47
N SER A 92 -5.89 29.67 8.67
CA SER A 92 -4.92 30.23 7.72
C SER A 92 -5.65 31.06 6.65
N PRO A 93 -5.13 32.24 6.26
CA PRO A 93 -5.74 33.04 5.20
C PRO A 93 -5.55 32.39 3.82
N THR A 94 -6.52 32.64 2.96
CA THR A 94 -6.64 32.30 1.54
C THR A 94 -5.33 32.41 0.74
N PRO A 95 -4.95 31.40 -0.08
CA PRO A 95 -3.83 31.52 -0.99
C PRO A 95 -4.13 32.51 -2.13
N THR A 96 -3.20 33.43 -2.37
CA THR A 96 -3.20 34.38 -3.50
C THR A 96 -2.94 33.64 -4.82
N PRO A 97 -3.64 33.95 -5.93
CA PRO A 97 -3.40 33.29 -7.22
C PRO A 97 -2.03 33.65 -7.80
N SER A 98 -1.29 32.63 -8.28
CA SER A 98 -0.05 32.82 -9.05
C SER A 98 -0.34 33.29 -10.48
N PRO A 99 0.46 34.23 -11.04
CA PRO A 99 0.28 34.71 -12.40
C PRO A 99 0.77 33.72 -13.47
N ASP A 100 0.14 33.85 -14.63
CA ASP A 100 0.21 33.06 -15.85
C ASP A 100 1.60 32.76 -16.44
N ALA A 101 1.63 31.60 -17.10
CA ALA A 101 2.71 31.04 -17.89
C ALA A 101 3.10 31.93 -19.07
N THR A 102 4.39 32.24 -19.21
CA THR A 102 4.95 32.77 -20.46
C THR A 102 5.56 31.65 -21.29
N SER A 103 4.91 31.43 -22.43
CA SER A 103 5.32 30.64 -23.58
C SER A 103 6.76 30.92 -24.01
N ARG A 104 7.59 29.88 -24.16
CA ARG A 104 8.86 29.93 -24.91
C ARG A 104 8.80 28.94 -26.06
N ALA A 105 8.82 29.47 -27.28
CA ALA A 105 8.85 28.72 -28.53
C ALA A 105 10.26 28.14 -28.83
N PRO A 106 10.37 27.07 -29.65
CA PRO A 106 11.63 26.38 -29.94
C PRO A 106 12.48 27.09 -31.01
N VAL A 107 13.81 27.04 -30.87
CA VAL A 107 14.77 27.53 -31.88
C VAL A 107 15.30 26.34 -32.70
N PRO A 108 15.33 26.41 -34.06
CA PRO A 108 15.79 25.31 -34.92
C PRO A 108 17.33 25.25 -35.10
N PRO A 109 17.88 24.09 -35.53
CA PRO A 109 19.33 23.88 -35.69
C PRO A 109 19.88 24.34 -37.06
N ALA A 110 21.18 24.67 -37.11
CA ALA A 110 21.92 25.04 -38.32
C ALA A 110 22.78 23.87 -38.88
N PRO A 111 23.03 23.81 -40.21
CA PRO A 111 23.63 22.66 -40.93
C PRO A 111 25.18 22.68 -41.02
N PRO A 112 25.83 21.63 -41.57
CA PRO A 112 27.23 21.28 -41.29
C PRO A 112 28.23 21.85 -42.31
N ALA A 113 29.51 21.86 -41.94
CA ALA A 113 30.63 22.06 -42.86
C ALA A 113 31.68 20.95 -42.67
N ASP A 114 31.93 20.23 -43.75
CA ASP A 114 33.09 19.37 -44.02
C ASP A 114 33.94 20.10 -45.09
N PRO A 115 35.28 20.01 -45.09
CA PRO A 115 35.90 19.00 -45.95
C PRO A 115 37.29 18.44 -45.51
N THR A 116 37.41 17.10 -45.51
CA THR A 116 38.37 16.23 -46.29
C THR A 116 39.92 16.37 -46.09
N PRO A 117 40.79 15.46 -46.60
CA PRO A 117 41.42 14.34 -45.86
C PRO A 117 42.97 14.30 -45.95
N GLU A 118 43.65 13.56 -45.06
CA GLU A 118 45.02 13.00 -45.22
C GLU A 118 45.35 12.28 -43.90
N ALA A 119 46.06 11.16 -43.78
CA ALA A 119 46.67 10.19 -44.66
C ALA A 119 46.93 8.95 -43.78
N THR A 120 46.79 7.73 -44.33
CA THR A 120 47.33 6.50 -43.72
C THR A 120 48.82 6.39 -44.07
N PRO A 121 49.67 5.82 -43.19
CA PRO A 121 50.03 4.42 -43.42
C PRO A 121 50.24 3.56 -42.16
N GLU A 122 49.81 2.30 -42.32
CA GLU A 122 50.43 1.04 -41.89
C GLU A 122 50.82 0.73 -40.43
N SER A 123 50.14 -0.31 -39.95
CA SER A 123 50.71 -1.55 -39.39
C SER A 123 51.35 -1.51 -38.00
N ARG A 124 50.61 -2.08 -37.04
CA ARG A 124 51.09 -3.06 -36.05
C ARG A 124 49.90 -3.65 -35.27
N GLU A 125 49.58 -4.91 -35.55
CA GLU A 125 49.11 -5.84 -34.50
C GLU A 125 50.23 -5.95 -33.43
N PRO A 126 49.92 -6.17 -32.13
CA PRO A 126 49.21 -7.37 -31.70
C PRO A 126 48.30 -7.26 -30.46
N SER A 127 47.67 -8.40 -30.18
CA SER A 127 47.23 -8.89 -28.87
C SER A 127 45.86 -8.46 -28.35
N SER A 128 44.88 -9.25 -28.76
CA SER A 128 43.67 -9.60 -28.00
C SER A 128 44.02 -9.84 -26.53
N SER A 129 43.51 -8.98 -25.64
CA SER A 129 43.35 -9.29 -24.23
C SER A 129 41.85 -9.40 -23.95
N PRO A 130 41.41 -10.44 -23.19
CA PRO A 130 39.99 -10.73 -23.03
C PRO A 130 39.33 -9.62 -22.21
N SER A 131 38.25 -9.05 -22.75
CA SER A 131 37.36 -8.17 -22.02
C SER A 131 36.82 -8.92 -20.81
N THR A 132 37.15 -8.42 -19.62
CA THR A 132 36.57 -8.86 -18.35
C THR A 132 35.04 -8.76 -18.44
N PRO A 133 34.29 -9.83 -18.14
CA PRO A 133 32.84 -9.76 -18.13
C PRO A 133 32.39 -8.79 -17.03
N GLN A 134 31.53 -7.86 -17.44
CA GLN A 134 30.69 -7.04 -16.56
C GLN A 134 30.04 -7.96 -15.50
N PRO A 135 30.05 -7.60 -14.20
CA PRO A 135 29.45 -8.45 -13.19
C PRO A 135 27.97 -8.62 -13.50
N THR A 136 27.58 -9.85 -13.83
CA THR A 136 26.21 -10.33 -13.67
C THR A 136 25.70 -9.92 -12.29
N PRO A 137 24.47 -9.41 -12.14
CA PRO A 137 23.91 -9.18 -10.82
C PRO A 137 23.99 -10.51 -10.07
N THR A 138 24.74 -10.49 -8.96
CA THR A 138 24.90 -11.62 -8.06
C THR A 138 23.51 -12.17 -7.77
N ALA A 139 23.32 -13.47 -8.05
CA ALA A 139 22.07 -14.15 -7.76
C ALA A 139 21.69 -13.88 -6.30
N LYS A 140 20.50 -13.29 -6.11
CA LYS A 140 19.83 -13.06 -4.83
C LYS A 140 19.91 -14.33 -3.99
N PRO A 141 20.23 -14.27 -2.69
CA PRO A 141 20.12 -15.44 -1.81
C PRO A 141 18.73 -16.08 -1.99
N PRO A 142 18.61 -17.42 -2.01
CA PRO A 142 17.30 -18.05 -2.01
C PRO A 142 16.55 -17.60 -0.74
N ALA A 143 15.33 -17.09 -0.91
CA ALA A 143 14.53 -16.60 0.20
C ALA A 143 14.22 -17.73 1.19
N ALA A 144 14.32 -17.45 2.50
CA ALA A 144 14.28 -18.44 3.57
C ALA A 144 12.84 -18.76 4.07
N GLY A 145 11.85 -18.73 3.17
CA GLY A 145 10.43 -18.79 3.56
C GLY A 145 9.96 -17.47 4.16
N GLU A 146 8.97 -17.51 5.03
CA GLU A 146 8.27 -16.32 5.56
C GLU A 146 9.05 -15.58 6.65
N GLU A 147 10.12 -16.15 7.20
CA GLU A 147 10.90 -15.55 8.27
C GLU A 147 12.41 -15.74 8.06
N ASP A 148 13.16 -14.66 8.25
CA ASP A 148 14.63 -14.65 8.23
C ASP A 148 15.13 -13.67 9.29
N GLY A 149 15.59 -14.20 10.42
CA GLY A 149 16.08 -13.41 11.54
C GLY A 149 15.03 -12.43 12.08
N PRO A 150 15.30 -11.11 12.10
CA PRO A 150 14.35 -10.12 12.61
C PRO A 150 13.23 -9.78 11.60
N LEU A 151 13.28 -10.30 10.36
CA LEU A 151 12.34 -10.02 9.29
C LEU A 151 11.34 -11.17 9.13
N TRP A 152 10.06 -10.84 9.14
CA TRP A 152 8.95 -11.76 8.86
C TRP A 152 8.05 -11.17 7.77
N SER A 153 7.39 -12.03 7.01
CA SER A 153 6.44 -11.65 5.95
C SER A 153 5.23 -12.56 5.86
N ASP A 154 4.13 -12.01 5.34
CA ASP A 154 2.91 -12.75 5.01
C ASP A 154 2.22 -12.13 3.78
N GLY A 155 1.55 -12.96 2.98
CA GLY A 155 0.84 -12.55 1.79
C GLY A 155 -0.64 -12.89 1.87
N SER A 156 -1.52 -11.91 1.61
CA SER A 156 -2.97 -12.14 1.60
C SER A 156 -3.66 -11.40 0.46
N VAL A 157 -4.73 -11.99 -0.07
CA VAL A 157 -5.67 -11.28 -0.96
C VAL A 157 -6.65 -10.49 -0.09
N ASP A 158 -6.85 -9.21 -0.39
CA ASP A 158 -7.74 -8.34 0.36
C ASP A 158 -9.19 -8.87 0.30
N PRO A 159 -9.86 -9.05 1.45
CA PRO A 159 -11.22 -9.60 1.49
C PRO A 159 -12.28 -8.69 0.86
N HIS A 160 -11.95 -7.42 0.58
CA HIS A 160 -12.82 -6.48 -0.14
C HIS A 160 -12.57 -6.47 -1.66
N SER A 161 -11.76 -7.40 -2.16
CA SER A 161 -11.72 -7.74 -3.59
C SER A 161 -13.10 -8.16 -4.09
N ASN A 162 -13.36 -7.99 -5.39
CA ASN A 162 -14.66 -8.24 -6.01
C ASN A 162 -14.53 -8.99 -7.34
N GLU A 163 -15.63 -9.11 -8.08
CA GLU A 163 -15.65 -9.96 -9.28
C GLU A 163 -14.78 -9.45 -10.44
N PHE A 164 -14.28 -8.21 -10.43
CA PHE A 164 -13.49 -7.60 -11.51
C PHE A 164 -12.16 -7.02 -11.05
N TRP A 165 -11.93 -6.93 -9.75
CA TRP A 165 -10.80 -6.21 -9.16
C TRP A 165 -10.37 -6.91 -7.88
N ALA A 166 -9.06 -6.99 -7.68
CA ALA A 166 -8.47 -7.51 -6.46
C ALA A 166 -7.27 -6.70 -6.00
N GLN A 167 -6.95 -6.85 -4.72
CA GLN A 167 -5.72 -6.33 -4.13
C GLN A 167 -4.99 -7.47 -3.42
N SER A 168 -3.69 -7.55 -3.64
CA SER A 168 -2.80 -8.46 -2.91
C SER A 168 -1.92 -7.63 -1.96
N ASN A 169 -1.89 -8.03 -0.68
CA ASN A 169 -1.19 -7.36 0.41
C ASN A 169 0.01 -8.20 0.87
N VAL A 170 1.20 -7.61 0.86
CA VAL A 170 2.39 -8.16 1.53
C VAL A 170 2.55 -7.42 2.85
N THR A 171 2.38 -8.13 3.95
CA THR A 171 2.69 -7.65 5.29
C THR A 171 4.13 -7.98 5.62
N LEU A 172 4.91 -7.00 6.05
CA LEU A 172 6.28 -7.18 6.56
C LEU A 172 6.34 -6.75 8.01
N LYS A 173 6.95 -7.57 8.86
CA LYS A 173 7.31 -7.21 10.23
C LYS A 173 8.82 -7.23 10.36
N THR A 174 9.37 -6.21 10.99
CA THR A 174 10.80 -6.16 11.30
C THR A 174 11.03 -5.69 12.74
N GLN A 175 11.88 -6.41 13.46
CA GLN A 175 12.29 -6.06 14.83
C GLN A 175 13.43 -5.03 14.85
N GLU A 176 14.11 -4.85 13.72
CA GLU A 176 15.23 -3.92 13.56
C GLU A 176 14.96 -2.90 12.45
N GLN A 177 15.71 -1.78 12.50
CA GLN A 177 15.67 -0.80 11.43
C GLN A 177 16.35 -1.37 10.17
N LEU A 178 15.65 -1.28 9.03
CA LEU A 178 16.19 -1.67 7.74
C LEU A 178 16.77 -0.45 7.03
N THR A 179 17.95 -0.61 6.42
CA THR A 179 18.62 0.42 5.60
C THR A 179 18.48 0.16 4.11
N GLU A 180 18.10 -1.06 3.74
CA GLU A 180 17.72 -1.44 2.38
C GLU A 180 16.46 -2.30 2.47
N LEU A 181 15.54 -2.12 1.53
CA LEU A 181 14.36 -2.98 1.37
C LEU A 181 13.98 -3.01 -0.11
N THR A 182 13.80 -4.21 -0.65
CA THR A 182 13.16 -4.45 -1.95
C THR A 182 12.04 -5.43 -1.75
N VAL A 183 10.83 -5.06 -2.14
CA VAL A 183 9.63 -5.93 -2.09
C VAL A 183 9.18 -6.16 -3.52
N GLU A 184 9.03 -7.41 -3.91
CA GLU A 184 8.51 -7.84 -5.20
C GLU A 184 7.22 -8.63 -4.98
N LEU A 185 6.14 -8.21 -5.62
CA LEU A 185 4.84 -8.88 -5.64
C LEU A 185 4.52 -9.28 -7.07
N LYS A 186 4.20 -10.55 -7.28
CA LYS A 186 3.85 -11.15 -8.58
C LYS A 186 2.41 -11.62 -8.57
N VAL A 187 1.65 -11.15 -9.55
CA VAL A 187 0.28 -11.57 -9.81
C VAL A 187 0.26 -12.35 -11.12
N ALA A 188 -0.06 -13.63 -11.08
CA ALA A 188 -0.13 -14.49 -12.26
C ALA A 188 -1.23 -14.02 -13.22
N GLN A 189 -0.92 -14.02 -14.52
CA GLN A 189 -1.88 -13.68 -15.55
C GLN A 189 -2.93 -14.79 -15.69
N THR A 190 -4.07 -14.64 -15.02
CA THR A 190 -5.24 -15.55 -15.13
C THR A 190 -6.31 -15.04 -16.10
N GLY A 191 -5.99 -13.98 -16.85
CA GLY A 191 -6.85 -13.34 -17.84
C GLY A 191 -7.32 -11.97 -17.39
N GLY A 192 -7.06 -10.94 -18.21
CA GLY A 192 -7.46 -9.56 -17.91
C GLY A 192 -6.76 -8.94 -16.71
N VAL A 193 -5.72 -9.58 -16.16
CA VAL A 193 -4.94 -8.98 -15.07
C VAL A 193 -4.19 -7.76 -15.59
N THR A 194 -4.52 -6.58 -15.05
CA THR A 194 -3.89 -5.30 -15.41
C THR A 194 -3.76 -4.43 -14.17
N SER A 195 -2.71 -3.61 -14.08
CA SER A 195 -2.52 -2.76 -12.91
C SER A 195 -3.65 -1.74 -12.76
N ALA A 196 -4.21 -1.67 -11.56
CA ALA A 196 -5.20 -0.68 -11.12
C ALA A 196 -4.64 0.25 -10.04
N GLY A 197 -3.38 0.06 -9.63
CA GLY A 197 -2.68 0.93 -8.69
C GLY A 197 -1.82 0.17 -7.68
N ALA A 198 -1.26 0.91 -6.73
CA ALA A 198 -0.45 0.37 -5.65
C ALA A 198 -0.58 1.26 -4.41
N TRP A 199 -0.42 0.66 -3.23
CA TRP A 199 -0.44 1.37 -1.96
C TRP A 199 0.63 0.81 -1.01
N ARG A 200 1.05 1.60 -0.02
CA ARG A 200 1.94 1.17 1.06
C ARG A 200 1.71 1.99 2.32
N SER A 201 1.98 1.42 3.48
CA SER A 201 1.88 2.13 4.77
C SER A 201 3.08 3.03 5.06
N LEU A 202 4.24 2.75 4.45
CA LEU A 202 5.43 3.60 4.52
C LEU A 202 5.34 4.81 3.58
N PRO A 203 6.08 5.91 3.84
CA PRO A 203 6.02 7.11 3.01
C PRO A 203 6.30 6.85 1.54
N GLU A 204 5.48 7.43 0.66
CA GLU A 204 5.61 7.21 -0.78
C GLU A 204 6.98 7.67 -1.30
N ASP A 205 7.42 8.85 -0.89
CA ASP A 205 8.64 9.46 -1.40
C ASP A 205 9.92 8.70 -1.06
N ASP A 206 9.88 7.76 -0.11
CA ASP A 206 11.03 6.95 0.29
C ASP A 206 11.28 5.76 -0.64
N PHE A 207 10.35 5.44 -1.55
CA PHE A 207 10.44 4.27 -2.43
C PHE A 207 10.36 4.64 -3.91
N GLU A 208 11.09 3.90 -4.74
CA GLU A 208 10.84 3.80 -6.17
C GLU A 208 9.90 2.61 -6.43
N LEU A 209 8.82 2.83 -7.18
CA LEU A 209 7.88 1.78 -7.58
C LEU A 209 7.98 1.56 -9.09
N THR A 210 8.18 0.32 -9.50
CA THR A 210 8.00 -0.10 -10.89
C THR A 210 6.89 -1.13 -10.99
N VAL A 211 6.07 -1.03 -12.04
CA VAL A 211 4.98 -1.96 -12.33
C VAL A 211 5.05 -2.36 -13.79
N GLY A 212 4.97 -3.66 -14.07
CA GLY A 212 4.94 -4.13 -15.46
C GLY A 212 4.76 -5.64 -15.59
N GLU A 213 4.44 -6.08 -16.80
CA GLU A 213 4.30 -7.50 -17.12
C GLU A 213 5.67 -8.13 -17.38
N ARG A 214 5.95 -9.27 -16.75
CA ARG A 214 7.17 -10.06 -16.94
C ARG A 214 6.83 -11.54 -16.79
N ASP A 215 7.23 -12.36 -17.77
CA ASP A 215 7.12 -13.83 -17.71
C ASP A 215 5.71 -14.38 -17.36
N GLY A 216 4.66 -13.68 -17.78
CA GLY A 216 3.27 -14.06 -17.49
C GLY A 216 2.74 -13.59 -16.13
N PHE A 217 3.43 -12.64 -15.49
CA PHE A 217 3.02 -12.02 -14.23
C PHE A 217 2.93 -10.50 -14.38
N LEU A 218 1.95 -9.89 -13.74
CA LEU A 218 2.00 -8.48 -13.39
C LEU A 218 2.87 -8.33 -12.13
N VAL A 219 3.99 -7.62 -12.25
CA VAL A 219 4.99 -7.49 -11.18
C VAL A 219 5.01 -6.07 -10.64
N TYR A 220 4.87 -5.94 -9.32
CA TYR A 220 5.12 -4.71 -8.58
C TYR A 220 6.45 -4.84 -7.85
N THR A 221 7.32 -3.84 -7.99
CA THR A 221 8.60 -3.80 -7.28
C THR A 221 8.74 -2.46 -6.58
N TRP A 222 8.82 -2.49 -5.25
CA TRP A 222 9.15 -1.34 -4.42
C TRP A 222 10.61 -1.45 -3.97
N VAL A 223 11.41 -0.41 -4.22
CA VAL A 223 12.81 -0.32 -3.80
C VAL A 223 12.96 0.90 -2.89
N LEU A 224 13.44 0.68 -1.67
CA LEU A 224 13.78 1.76 -0.75
C LEU A 224 14.93 2.57 -1.33
N LYS A 225 14.76 3.90 -1.42
CA LYS A 225 15.79 4.81 -1.93
C LYS A 225 16.97 4.88 -0.98
N GLU A 226 18.16 5.10 -1.53
CA GLU A 226 19.39 5.25 -0.75
C GLU A 226 19.26 6.32 0.34
N GLY A 227 19.78 6.02 1.53
CA GLY A 227 19.74 6.91 2.69
C GLY A 227 18.39 7.01 3.40
N ARG A 228 17.36 6.29 2.93
CA ARG A 228 16.09 6.10 3.66
C ARG A 228 16.16 4.86 4.54
N THR A 229 15.26 4.78 5.50
CA THR A 229 15.19 3.65 6.43
C THR A 229 13.75 3.23 6.68
N VAL A 230 13.57 1.95 7.01
CA VAL A 230 12.29 1.40 7.49
C VAL A 230 12.43 1.14 8.98
N PRO A 231 11.62 1.79 9.85
CA PRO A 231 11.71 1.55 11.28
C PRO A 231 11.24 0.15 11.65
N ALA A 232 11.66 -0.32 12.83
CA ALA A 232 11.08 -1.50 13.46
C ALA A 232 9.55 -1.33 13.59
N GLY A 233 8.79 -2.36 13.25
CA GLY A 233 7.34 -2.31 13.21
C GLY A 233 6.73 -3.25 12.17
N GLU A 234 5.47 -2.98 11.85
CA GLU A 234 4.68 -3.70 10.86
C GLU A 234 4.30 -2.75 9.71
N TRP A 235 4.52 -3.21 8.48
CA TRP A 235 4.34 -2.42 7.27
C TRP A 235 3.65 -3.24 6.19
N VAL A 236 2.86 -2.59 5.34
CA VAL A 236 2.10 -3.26 4.29
C VAL A 236 2.42 -2.64 2.94
N PHE A 237 2.58 -3.48 1.93
CA PHE A 237 2.66 -3.12 0.51
C PHE A 237 1.52 -3.80 -0.24
N ALA A 238 0.84 -3.08 -1.12
CA ALA A 238 -0.34 -3.57 -1.80
C ALA A 238 -0.25 -3.32 -3.31
N GLY A 239 -0.45 -4.39 -4.10
CA GLY A 239 -0.66 -4.31 -5.54
C GLY A 239 -2.14 -4.46 -5.87
N GLN A 240 -2.71 -3.49 -6.58
CA GLN A 240 -4.13 -3.46 -6.96
C GLN A 240 -4.26 -3.73 -8.45
N TYR A 241 -5.15 -4.62 -8.86
CA TYR A 241 -5.27 -5.02 -10.25
C TYR A 241 -6.71 -5.38 -10.62
N ASP A 242 -7.08 -5.01 -11.84
CA ASP A 242 -8.29 -5.56 -12.48
C ASP A 242 -8.01 -7.01 -12.89
N HIS A 243 -9.04 -7.82 -13.03
CA HIS A 243 -8.95 -9.18 -13.58
C HIS A 243 -10.22 -9.57 -14.33
N GLY A 244 -10.16 -10.68 -15.06
CA GLY A 244 -11.32 -11.29 -15.69
C GLY A 244 -12.42 -11.59 -14.68
N ARG A 245 -13.67 -11.52 -15.12
CA ARG A 245 -14.84 -11.71 -14.25
C ARG A 245 -14.77 -13.01 -13.46
N GLY A 246 -14.92 -12.95 -12.15
CA GLY A 246 -15.00 -14.12 -11.27
C GLY A 246 -14.26 -13.91 -9.94
N GLY A 247 -14.06 -14.98 -9.19
CA GLY A 247 -13.18 -14.95 -8.03
C GLY A 247 -11.71 -14.91 -8.46
N ARG A 248 -10.85 -14.31 -7.63
CA ARG A 248 -9.42 -14.30 -7.87
C ARG A 248 -8.77 -15.64 -7.49
N ASP A 249 -8.15 -16.32 -8.45
CA ASP A 249 -7.32 -17.52 -8.21
C ASP A 249 -5.85 -17.14 -7.96
N ALA A 250 -5.48 -16.92 -6.70
CA ALA A 250 -4.14 -16.47 -6.31
C ALA A 250 -3.12 -17.61 -6.08
N GLN A 251 -3.43 -18.87 -6.43
CA GLN A 251 -2.55 -20.02 -6.16
C GLN A 251 -1.17 -19.94 -6.82
N ALA A 252 -1.06 -19.19 -7.92
CA ALA A 252 0.20 -18.97 -8.63
C ALA A 252 0.83 -17.60 -8.32
N ASP A 253 0.22 -16.80 -7.43
CA ASP A 253 0.78 -15.52 -7.02
C ASP A 253 1.88 -15.75 -5.98
N GLY A 254 2.78 -14.80 -5.88
CA GLY A 254 3.86 -14.90 -4.91
C GLY A 254 4.53 -13.57 -4.66
N TYR A 255 5.26 -13.51 -3.56
CA TYR A 255 6.05 -12.34 -3.21
C TYR A 255 7.43 -12.75 -2.71
N ALA A 256 8.36 -11.82 -2.79
CA ALA A 256 9.67 -11.95 -2.15
C ALA A 256 10.16 -10.58 -1.70
N ALA A 257 10.77 -10.53 -0.52
CA ALA A 257 11.42 -9.33 -0.02
C ALA A 257 12.88 -9.61 0.35
N THR A 258 13.75 -8.65 0.07
CA THR A 258 15.12 -8.62 0.60
C THR A 258 15.33 -7.35 1.36
N ALA A 259 16.04 -7.44 2.48
CA ALA A 259 16.34 -6.30 3.31
C ALA A 259 17.77 -6.35 3.86
N ARG A 260 18.23 -5.22 4.38
CA ARG A 260 19.47 -5.13 5.15
C ARG A 260 19.19 -4.56 6.54
N ALA A 261 19.57 -5.30 7.57
CA ALA A 261 19.52 -4.87 8.98
C ALA A 261 20.96 -4.83 9.51
N GLY A 262 21.49 -3.62 9.74
CA GLY A 262 22.91 -3.45 10.07
C GLY A 262 23.83 -4.03 9.01
N ASP A 263 24.62 -5.05 9.37
CA ASP A 263 25.53 -5.75 8.47
C ASP A 263 24.93 -7.02 7.83
N GLU A 264 23.73 -7.42 8.25
CA GLU A 264 23.06 -8.65 7.85
C GLU A 264 22.15 -8.43 6.64
N GLN A 265 22.21 -9.36 5.69
CA GLN A 265 21.29 -9.41 4.55
C GLN A 265 20.22 -10.46 4.84
N LEU A 266 18.96 -10.07 4.73
CA LEU A 266 17.79 -10.89 5.02
C LEU A 266 16.97 -11.11 3.76
N SER A 267 16.31 -12.26 3.65
CA SER A 267 15.40 -12.56 2.55
C SER A 267 14.23 -13.44 2.97
N VAL A 268 13.02 -12.96 2.68
CA VAL A 268 11.75 -13.67 2.92
C VAL A 268 10.94 -13.80 1.63
N ALA A 269 10.08 -14.81 1.54
CA ALA A 269 9.18 -15.05 0.44
C ALA A 269 7.99 -15.92 0.88
N GLY A 270 6.88 -15.78 0.17
CA GLY A 270 5.68 -16.56 0.38
C GLY A 270 4.71 -16.44 -0.80
N ASP A 271 3.51 -16.95 -0.61
CA ASP A 271 2.44 -16.90 -1.60
C ASP A 271 1.21 -16.12 -1.09
N PHE A 272 0.09 -16.22 -1.80
CA PHE A 272 -1.18 -15.59 -1.45
C PHE A 272 -2.33 -16.60 -1.37
N ALA A 273 -1.99 -17.89 -1.31
CA ALA A 273 -2.99 -18.92 -1.17
C ALA A 273 -3.56 -18.87 0.26
N PRO A 274 -4.87 -19.09 0.44
CA PRO A 274 -5.42 -19.25 1.77
C PRO A 274 -4.73 -20.45 2.44
N HIS A 275 -4.17 -20.24 3.63
CA HIS A 275 -3.69 -21.35 4.46
C HIS A 275 -4.89 -22.20 4.86
N GLU A 276 -4.87 -23.49 4.52
CA GLU A 276 -5.83 -24.43 5.08
C GLU A 276 -5.51 -24.56 6.57
N ASP A 277 -6.40 -24.08 7.43
CA ASP A 277 -6.30 -24.34 8.87
C ASP A 277 -6.32 -25.87 9.08
N ASP A 278 -5.32 -26.37 9.80
CA ASP A 278 -5.01 -27.78 10.06
C ASP A 278 -6.05 -28.42 11.03
N ASP A 279 -7.35 -28.26 10.76
CA ASP A 279 -8.44 -28.96 11.44
C ASP A 279 -8.64 -30.35 10.79
N ALA A 280 -7.61 -31.19 10.87
CA ALA A 280 -7.74 -32.62 10.61
C ALA A 280 -8.35 -33.30 11.84
N ASP A 281 -9.64 -33.56 11.74
CA ASP A 281 -10.48 -34.31 12.67
C ASP A 281 -9.76 -35.48 13.36
N ALA A 282 -9.63 -35.36 14.69
CA ALA A 282 -9.52 -36.52 15.58
C ALA A 282 -10.89 -37.19 15.72
N GLU A 283 -11.43 -37.74 14.64
CA GLU A 283 -12.57 -38.66 14.66
C GLU A 283 -12.12 -40.04 14.19
N GLY A 284 -11.89 -40.94 15.16
CA GLY A 284 -11.57 -42.32 14.85
C GLY A 284 -11.15 -43.16 16.05
N ASP A 285 -12.06 -43.39 17.00
CA ASP A 285 -12.41 -44.76 17.40
C ASP A 285 -13.69 -44.76 18.24
N SER A 286 -14.66 -45.61 17.85
CA SER A 286 -15.86 -45.94 18.64
C SER A 286 -15.69 -47.31 19.26
#